data_AF-A0A2S6TLQ3-F1
#
_entry.id   AF-A0A2S6TLQ3-F1
#
_cell.length_a   1.000
_cell.length_b   1.000
_cell.length_c   1.000
_cell.angle_alpha   90.00
_cell.angle_beta   90.00
_cell.angle_gamma   90.00
#
_symmetry.space_group_name_H-M   'P 1'
#
loop_
_entity.id
_entity.type
_entity.pdbx_description
1 polymer ?
#
loop_
_entity_poly.entity_id
_entity_poly.type
_entity_poly.pdbx_seq_one_letter_code
_entity_poly.pdbx_strand_id
1 'polypeptide(L)'
;SRFEPRLALSGGPDGLTSYRSLAPQIGPLLAPGGGAFFETGAAQAGAVSALFDDHGLAVVCVHDDLCGRPRVVEVQQVTDK
;
A
#
# COMPACT_ATOMS: atom_id res chain seq x y z
N SER A 1 -15.67 -7.16 -13.11
CA SER A 1 -15.33 -8.54 -12.72
C SER A 1 -15.94 -9.65 -13.58
N ARG A 2 -17.11 -9.51 -14.24
CA ARG A 2 -17.77 -10.64 -14.98
C ARG A 2 -16.88 -11.34 -16.02
N PHE A 3 -15.85 -10.66 -16.53
CA PHE A 3 -14.93 -11.19 -17.53
C PHE A 3 -13.45 -11.10 -17.10
N GLU A 4 -13.18 -10.70 -15.86
CA GLU A 4 -11.83 -10.52 -15.34
C GLU A 4 -11.49 -11.65 -14.37
N PRO A 5 -10.22 -12.11 -14.30
CA PRO A 5 -9.82 -13.13 -13.34
C PRO A 5 -10.13 -12.69 -11.91
N ARG A 6 -10.90 -13.50 -11.17
CA ARG A 6 -11.22 -13.23 -9.76
C ARG A 6 -9.97 -12.99 -8.91
N LEU A 7 -8.89 -13.71 -9.19
CA LEU A 7 -7.63 -13.60 -8.46
C LEU A 7 -7.01 -12.20 -8.59
N ALA A 8 -7.18 -11.53 -9.73
CA ALA A 8 -6.65 -10.19 -9.96
C ALA A 8 -7.46 -9.09 -9.26
N LEU A 9 -8.68 -9.40 -8.79
CA LEU A 9 -9.61 -8.42 -8.21
C LEU A 9 -9.87 -8.63 -6.71
N SER A 10 -9.67 -9.85 -6.22
CA SER A 10 -10.12 -10.24 -4.89
C SER A 10 -9.08 -9.92 -3.82
N GLY A 11 -9.28 -8.81 -3.10
CA GLY A 11 -8.49 -8.46 -1.92
C GLY A 11 -8.97 -9.09 -0.59
N GLY A 12 -9.85 -10.10 -0.62
CA GLY A 12 -10.47 -10.66 0.59
C GLY A 12 -11.69 -9.86 1.08
N PRO A 13 -12.25 -10.18 2.27
CA PRO A 13 -13.53 -9.61 2.74
C PRO A 13 -13.55 -8.08 2.88
N ASP A 14 -12.42 -7.48 3.27
CA ASP A 14 -12.24 -6.03 3.42
C ASP A 14 -11.36 -5.41 2.31
N GLY A 15 -10.95 -6.23 1.33
CA GLY A 15 -10.07 -5.82 0.25
C GLY A 15 -8.59 -5.63 0.64
N LEU A 16 -8.16 -6.02 1.84
CA LEU A 16 -6.81 -5.73 2.34
C LEU A 16 -5.84 -6.92 2.43
N THR A 17 -6.26 -8.13 2.04
CA THR A 17 -5.45 -9.35 2.15
C THR A 17 -4.08 -9.24 1.48
N SER A 18 -4.01 -8.66 0.28
CA SER A 18 -2.73 -8.51 -0.42
C SER A 18 -1.76 -7.58 0.32
N TYR A 19 -2.26 -6.45 0.86
CA TYR A 19 -1.43 -5.53 1.64
C TYR A 19 -0.95 -6.17 2.93
N ARG A 20 -1.81 -6.92 3.64
CA ARG A 20 -1.41 -7.68 4.85
C ARG A 20 -0.33 -8.71 4.57
N SER A 21 -0.36 -9.34 3.39
CA SER A 21 0.69 -10.27 2.98
C SER A 21 2.01 -9.55 2.68
N LEU A 22 1.95 -8.39 2.03
CA LEU A 22 3.13 -7.65 1.57
C LEU A 22 3.83 -6.88 2.68
N ALA A 23 3.10 -6.19 3.55
CA ALA A 23 3.67 -5.26 4.53
C ALA A 23 4.85 -5.77 5.36
N PRO A 24 4.85 -7.00 5.92
CA PRO A 24 6.01 -7.50 6.66
C PRO A 24 7.26 -7.76 5.79
N GLN A 25 7.12 -7.78 4.46
CA GLN A 25 8.17 -8.14 3.52
C GLN A 25 8.80 -6.93 2.82
N ILE A 26 8.09 -5.80 2.73
CA ILE A 26 8.53 -4.67 1.90
C ILE A 26 9.79 -4.02 2.46
N GLY A 27 9.86 -3.84 3.77
CA GLY A 27 10.97 -3.13 4.41
C GLY A 27 12.36 -3.66 4.04
N PRO A 28 12.63 -4.97 4.27
CA PRO A 28 13.90 -5.59 3.93
C PRO A 28 14.27 -5.58 2.43
N LEU A 29 13.31 -5.32 1.54
CA LEU A 29 13.53 -5.27 0.09
C LEU A 29 13.91 -3.87 -0.40
N LEU A 30 13.75 -2.84 0.43
CA LEU A 30 14.07 -1.47 0.06
C LEU A 30 15.56 -1.18 0.28
N ALA A 31 16.19 -0.53 -0.69
CA ALA A 31 17.50 0.08 -0.50
C ALA A 31 17.42 1.22 0.55
N PRO A 32 18.53 1.62 1.18
CA PRO A 32 18.54 2.80 2.05
C PRO A 32 17.98 4.04 1.32
N GLY A 33 16.99 4.69 1.93
CA GLY A 33 16.27 5.82 1.31
C GLY A 33 15.34 5.45 0.14
N GLY A 34 15.15 4.16 -0.13
CA GLY A 34 14.23 3.66 -1.15
C GLY A 34 12.77 3.74 -0.71
N GLY A 35 11.87 3.90 -1.68
CA GLY A 35 10.43 3.93 -1.47
C GLY A 35 9.69 2.82 -2.20
N ALA A 36 8.54 2.44 -1.66
CA ALA A 36 7.57 1.56 -2.30
C ALA A 36 6.24 2.30 -2.49
N PHE A 37 5.55 1.99 -3.60
CA PHE A 37 4.32 2.65 -4.00
C PHE A 37 3.24 1.59 -4.21
N PHE A 38 2.10 1.76 -3.53
CA PHE A 38 0.99 0.82 -3.58
C PHE A 38 -0.27 1.50 -4.08
N GLU A 39 -0.79 1.02 -5.21
CA GLU A 39 -2.12 1.43 -5.67
C GLU A 39 -3.21 0.87 -4.73
N THR A 40 -4.23 1.67 -4.47
CA THR A 40 -5.33 1.38 -3.56
C THR A 40 -6.68 1.75 -4.14
N GLY A 41 -7.75 1.16 -3.61
CA GLY A 41 -9.09 1.72 -3.80
C GLY A 41 -9.20 3.10 -3.16
N ALA A 42 -10.04 3.98 -3.71
CA ALA A 42 -10.11 5.38 -3.29
C ALA A 42 -10.43 5.60 -1.81
N ALA A 43 -11.13 4.66 -1.17
CA ALA A 43 -11.46 4.71 0.25
C ALA A 43 -10.50 3.88 1.14
N GLN A 44 -9.50 3.23 0.56
CA GLN A 44 -8.63 2.28 1.26
C GLN A 44 -7.29 2.88 1.66
N ALA A 45 -6.90 4.04 1.11
CA ALA A 45 -5.60 4.66 1.36
C ALA A 45 -5.28 4.74 2.87
N GLY A 46 -6.21 5.22 3.70
CA GLY A 46 -5.99 5.32 5.15
C GLY A 46 -5.75 3.97 5.85
N ALA A 47 -6.49 2.93 5.48
CA ALA A 47 -6.30 1.59 6.05
C ALA A 47 -4.98 0.96 5.60
N VAL A 48 -4.59 1.19 4.34
CA VAL A 48 -3.31 0.71 3.79
C VAL A 48 -2.14 1.45 4.44
N SER A 49 -2.24 2.77 4.62
CA SER A 49 -1.25 3.58 5.35
C SER A 49 -1.02 3.06 6.76
N ALA A 50 -2.09 2.88 7.56
CA ALA A 50 -1.98 2.37 8.92
C ALA A 50 -1.33 0.98 8.96
N LEU A 51 -1.70 0.11 8.02
CA LEU A 51 -1.15 -1.23 7.92
C LEU A 51 0.37 -1.23 7.67
N PHE A 52 0.88 -0.36 6.78
CA PHE A 52 2.32 -0.26 6.56
C PHE A 52 3.06 0.41 7.72
N ASP A 53 2.45 1.41 8.35
CA ASP A 53 3.00 2.07 9.56
C ASP A 53 3.17 1.08 10.72
N ASP A 54 2.17 0.21 10.96
CA ASP A 54 2.24 -0.88 11.95
C ASP A 54 3.39 -1.88 11.67
N HIS A 55 3.91 -1.92 10.44
CA HIS A 55 5.05 -2.77 10.04
C HIS A 55 6.39 -1.99 9.96
N GLY A 56 6.46 -0.80 10.55
CA GLY A 56 7.69 -0.02 10.65
C GLY A 56 8.11 0.68 9.36
N LEU A 57 7.17 0.91 8.44
CA LEU A 57 7.38 1.70 7.23
C LEU A 57 6.75 3.07 7.40
N ALA A 58 7.54 4.13 7.19
CA ALA A 58 7.02 5.49 7.25
C ALA A 58 6.13 5.76 6.04
N VAL A 59 4.89 6.22 6.27
CA VAL A 59 4.01 6.72 5.22
C VAL A 59 4.45 8.13 4.84
N VAL A 60 4.98 8.29 3.63
CA VAL A 60 5.56 9.55 3.14
C VAL A 60 4.50 10.44 2.53
N CYS A 61 3.64 9.87 1.69
CA CYS A 61 2.62 10.60 0.95
C CYS A 61 1.47 9.68 0.53
N VAL A 62 0.29 10.27 0.37
CA VAL A 62 -0.82 9.68 -0.37
C VAL A 62 -1.05 10.53 -1.61
N HIS A 63 -0.80 9.93 -2.78
CA HIS A 63 -0.94 10.59 -4.07
C HIS A 63 -2.34 10.38 -4.62
N ASP A 64 -2.96 11.47 -5.07
CA ASP A 64 -4.24 11.45 -5.74
C ASP A 64 -4.09 11.08 -7.23
N ASP A 65 -5.12 10.43 -7.80
CA ASP A 65 -5.25 10.28 -9.24
C ASP A 65 -5.67 11.62 -9.91
N LEU A 66 -5.77 11.62 -11.25
CA LEU A 66 -6.15 12.81 -12.03
C LEU A 66 -7.56 13.34 -11.70
N CYS A 67 -8.39 12.55 -11.02
CA CYS A 67 -9.71 12.96 -10.57
C CYS A 67 -9.71 13.48 -9.12
N GLY A 68 -8.54 13.64 -8.50
CA GLY A 68 -8.39 14.10 -7.12
C GLY A 68 -8.82 13.07 -6.08
N ARG A 69 -8.69 11.77 -6.38
CA ARG A 69 -9.02 10.69 -5.44
C ARG A 69 -7.75 10.02 -4.94
N PRO A 70 -7.62 9.73 -3.64
CA PRO A 70 -6.49 8.97 -3.11
C PRO A 70 -6.30 7.68 -3.88
N ARG A 71 -5.09 7.46 -4.39
CA ARG A 71 -4.83 6.30 -5.25
C ARG A 71 -3.58 5.55 -4.87
N VAL A 72 -2.48 6.24 -4.59
CA VAL A 72 -1.20 5.60 -4.30
C VAL A 72 -0.70 5.98 -2.92
N VAL A 73 -0.38 4.98 -2.10
CA VAL A 73 0.33 5.19 -0.84
C VAL A 73 1.82 4.98 -1.10
N GLU A 74 2.62 5.99 -0.78
CA GLU A 74 4.08 5.92 -0.79
C GLU A 74 4.60 5.67 0.62
N VAL A 75 5.47 4.67 0.76
CA VAL A 75 6.12 4.31 2.02
C VAL A 75 7.62 4.18 1.86
N GLN A 76 8.36 4.45 2.92
CA GLN A 76 9.82 4.31 2.97
C GLN A 76 10.24 3.57 4.25
N GLN A 77 11.44 2.98 4.22
CA GLN A 77 12.04 2.46 5.44
C GLN A 77 12.29 3.60 6.44
N VAL A 78 11.91 3.38 7.70
CA VAL A 78 12.37 4.24 8.79
C VAL A 78 13.86 3.97 8.96
N THR A 79 14.71 4.78 8.35
CA THR A 79 16.14 4.77 8.68
C THR A 79 16.31 5.41 10.04
N ASP A 80 16.85 4.66 11.02
CA ASP A 80 17.44 5.27 12.20
C ASP A 80 18.44 6.34 11.77
N LYS A 81 18.31 7.53 12.35
CA LYS A 81 19.13 8.70 12.04
C LYS A 81 20.47 8.65 12.75
#